data_AF-A0A133U3I7-F1
#
_entry.id   AF-A0A133U3I7-F1
#
_cell.length_a   1.000
_cell.length_b   1.000
_cell.length_c   1.000
_cell.angle_alpha   90.00
_cell.angle_beta   90.00
_cell.angle_gamma   90.00
#
_symmetry.space_group_name_H-M   'P 1'
#
loop_
_entity.id
_entity.type
_entity.pdbx_description
1 polymer ?
#
loop_
_entity_poly.entity_id
_entity_poly.type
_entity_poly.pdbx_seq_one_letter_code
_entity_poly.pdbx_strand_id
1 'polypeptide(L)'
;MLNARRINKSIPPLRSREPAVARGHDSGRTGRRDELKLEIGYLQRLPSLREDVKAQLHRVGKDKPIEVLTPRKEELFAGKLIVGVGRRTPRDVFDAATISDLEFDPTLLKKCTVLKGLTGEIRINELNPDRVFETVDIDTALSNLLRRDLLDTIDFERIKARATDLLRNLKNSLTPEEISVVEKFYEEGGSDPGPIFTEKDFHEELEKHPAHFSERPNNPEIPSE
;
A
#
# COMPACT_ATOMS: atom_id res chain seq x y z
N MET A 1 7.81 -3.99 -55.24
CA MET A 1 8.25 -2.70 -54.69
C MET A 1 7.03 -1.89 -54.28
N LEU A 2 6.66 -1.90 -52.98
CA LEU A 2 5.66 -1.02 -52.40
C LEU A 2 6.33 -0.24 -51.27
N ASN A 3 6.38 1.09 -51.41
CA ASN A 3 6.96 2.02 -50.45
C ASN A 3 5.98 2.25 -49.29
N ALA A 4 6.25 1.64 -48.13
CA ALA A 4 5.59 1.99 -46.88
C ALA A 4 6.25 3.26 -46.30
N ARG A 5 5.58 4.41 -46.45
CA ARG A 5 5.96 5.65 -45.76
C ARG A 5 5.73 5.48 -44.25
N ARG A 6 6.82 5.38 -43.47
CA ARG A 6 6.82 5.55 -42.02
C ARG A 6 6.28 6.94 -41.68
N ILE A 7 5.10 7.02 -41.08
CA ILE A 7 4.62 8.23 -40.41
C ILE A 7 5.30 8.24 -39.04
N ASN A 8 6.41 8.97 -38.95
CA ASN A 8 7.12 9.22 -37.70
C ASN A 8 6.38 10.35 -36.95
N LYS A 9 5.31 10.02 -36.23
CA LYS A 9 4.72 10.95 -35.26
C LYS A 9 5.60 10.91 -34.01
N SER A 10 6.49 11.89 -33.89
CA SER A 10 7.21 12.17 -32.66
C SER A 10 6.20 12.39 -31.54
N ILE A 11 6.14 11.44 -30.61
CA ILE A 11 5.47 11.66 -29.33
C ILE A 11 6.31 12.74 -28.62
N PRO A 12 5.75 13.92 -28.29
CA PRO A 12 6.52 14.92 -27.57
C PRO A 12 6.93 14.33 -26.21
N PRO A 13 8.17 14.56 -25.75
CA PRO A 13 8.59 14.09 -24.45
C PRO A 13 7.66 14.67 -23.39
N LEU A 14 7.18 13.82 -22.48
CA LEU A 14 6.48 14.25 -21.27
C LEU A 14 7.40 15.25 -20.56
N ARG A 15 7.08 16.55 -20.68
CA ARG A 15 7.69 17.56 -19.83
C ARG A 15 7.47 17.10 -18.39
N SER A 16 8.56 16.91 -17.65
CA SER A 16 8.54 16.86 -16.20
C SER A 16 7.87 18.15 -15.73
N ARG A 17 6.56 18.08 -15.47
CA ARG A 17 5.87 19.15 -14.77
C ARG A 17 6.41 19.11 -13.36
N GLU A 18 7.06 20.18 -12.93
CA GLU A 18 7.34 20.41 -11.52
C GLU A 18 6.07 20.13 -10.71
N PRO A 19 6.17 19.50 -9.53
CA PRO A 19 5.00 19.22 -8.70
C PRO A 19 4.23 20.52 -8.44
N ALA A 20 2.91 20.46 -8.60
CA ALA A 20 2.05 21.60 -8.30
C ALA A 20 2.10 21.88 -6.79
N VAL A 21 2.86 22.89 -6.38
CA VAL A 21 2.92 23.33 -4.98
C VAL A 21 1.72 24.24 -4.72
N ALA A 22 0.72 23.72 -3.99
CA ALA A 22 -0.36 24.53 -3.47
C ALA A 22 0.19 25.44 -2.34
N ARG A 23 0.14 26.76 -2.55
CA ARG A 23 0.65 27.74 -1.60
C ARG A 23 -0.47 28.18 -0.66
N GLY A 24 -0.52 27.59 0.54
CA GLY A 24 -1.35 28.07 1.64
C GLY A 24 -0.54 28.99 2.56
N HIS A 25 -1.10 30.14 2.95
CA HIS A 25 -0.54 30.98 4.00
C HIS A 25 -1.17 30.55 5.33
N ASP A 26 -0.38 29.95 6.21
CA ASP A 26 -0.73 29.84 7.63
C ASP A 26 0.17 30.79 8.42
N SER A 27 -0.42 31.80 9.05
CA SER A 27 0.29 32.79 9.86
C SER A 27 0.43 32.28 11.29
N GLY A 28 1.17 31.19 11.48
CA GLY A 28 1.60 30.73 12.80
C GLY A 28 2.61 31.69 13.41
N ARG A 29 2.55 31.87 14.75
CA ARG A 29 3.27 32.86 15.58
C ARG A 29 4.81 32.87 15.49
N THR A 30 5.43 32.06 14.61
CA THR A 30 6.89 31.93 14.43
C THR A 30 7.35 32.12 12.97
N GLY A 31 6.45 32.43 12.02
CA GLY A 31 6.82 32.79 10.65
C GLY A 31 7.48 31.68 9.81
N ARG A 32 7.49 30.43 10.30
CA ARG A 32 7.92 29.27 9.51
C ARG A 32 6.85 28.95 8.48
N ARG A 33 7.26 28.86 7.21
CA ARG A 33 6.40 28.40 6.12
C ARG A 33 6.33 26.88 6.19
N ASP A 34 5.14 26.35 6.35
CA ASP A 34 4.89 24.92 6.18
C ASP A 34 4.74 24.61 4.69
N GLU A 35 5.34 23.50 4.26
CA GLU A 35 5.26 23.01 2.89
C GLU A 35 4.38 21.76 2.86
N LEU A 36 3.33 21.79 2.02
CA LEU A 36 2.48 20.62 1.76
C LEU A 36 2.91 19.96 0.46
N LYS A 37 3.36 18.71 0.54
CA LYS A 37 3.61 17.87 -0.63
C LYS A 37 2.32 17.16 -1.04
N LEU A 38 1.91 17.34 -2.30
CA LEU A 38 0.80 16.61 -2.91
C LEU A 38 1.35 15.59 -3.92
N GLU A 39 1.01 14.32 -3.73
CA GLU A 39 1.35 13.24 -4.65
C GLU A 39 0.08 12.69 -5.30
N ILE A 40 0.10 12.52 -6.62
CA ILE A 40 -1.02 11.96 -7.40
C ILE A 40 -0.51 10.72 -8.13
N GLY A 41 -0.94 9.54 -7.67
CA GLY A 41 -0.63 8.27 -8.29
C GLY A 41 -1.60 7.95 -9.43
N TYR A 42 -1.08 7.73 -10.64
CA TYR A 42 -1.91 7.42 -11.82
C TYR A 42 -1.89 5.94 -12.23
N LEU A 43 -1.13 5.08 -11.55
CA LEU A 43 -0.94 3.67 -11.92
C LEU A 43 -1.85 2.70 -11.14
N GLN A 44 -2.35 3.09 -9.97
CA GLN A 44 -3.38 2.35 -9.21
C GLN A 44 -4.70 3.13 -9.29
N ARG A 45 -5.30 3.22 -10.48
CA ARG A 45 -6.47 4.07 -10.74
C ARG A 45 -7.80 3.47 -10.29
N LEU A 46 -7.84 2.19 -10.00
CA LEU A 46 -9.06 1.50 -9.62
C LEU A 46 -8.95 1.05 -8.15
N PRO A 47 -9.82 1.56 -7.25
CA PRO A 47 -10.02 0.95 -5.95
C PRO A 47 -10.28 -0.53 -6.11
N SER A 48 -9.61 -1.35 -5.31
CA SER A 48 -9.86 -2.78 -5.29
C SER A 48 -11.26 -3.09 -4.76
N LEU A 49 -11.72 -2.36 -3.75
CA LEU A 49 -13.06 -2.55 -3.23
C LEU A 49 -14.09 -1.78 -4.08
N ARG A 50 -15.29 -2.34 -4.18
CA ARG A 50 -16.36 -1.80 -5.04
C ARG A 50 -16.82 -0.40 -4.62
N GLU A 51 -16.82 -0.13 -3.33
CA GLU A 51 -17.37 1.09 -2.74
C GLU A 51 -16.30 1.84 -1.94
N ASP A 52 -16.16 3.12 -2.27
CA ASP A 52 -15.47 4.09 -1.41
C ASP A 52 -16.37 4.49 -0.22
N VAL A 53 -15.75 5.02 0.83
CA VAL A 53 -16.43 5.50 2.03
C VAL A 53 -16.17 6.98 2.27
N LYS A 54 -17.13 7.62 2.92
CA LYS A 54 -16.97 8.97 3.47
C LYS A 54 -16.39 8.87 4.88
N ALA A 55 -15.14 9.31 5.04
CA ALA A 55 -14.46 9.32 6.32
C ALA A 55 -14.39 10.75 6.89
N GLN A 56 -14.48 10.86 8.20
CA GLN A 56 -14.26 12.13 8.90
C GLN A 56 -12.77 12.32 9.15
N LEU A 57 -12.20 13.38 8.60
CA LEU A 57 -10.82 13.79 8.84
C LEU A 57 -10.81 14.97 9.80
N HIS A 58 -10.08 14.84 10.91
CA HIS A 58 -9.86 15.96 11.82
C HIS A 58 -8.98 17.02 11.16
N ARG A 59 -9.45 18.27 11.22
CA ARG A 59 -8.71 19.41 10.69
C ARG A 59 -7.76 19.93 11.76
N VAL A 60 -6.47 19.96 11.46
CA VAL A 60 -5.47 20.57 12.35
C VAL A 60 -5.88 22.02 12.65
N GLY A 61 -5.98 22.36 13.93
CA GLY A 61 -6.33 23.71 14.40
C GLY A 61 -7.80 24.10 14.28
N LYS A 62 -8.73 23.18 13.93
CA LYS A 62 -10.18 23.45 13.97
C LYS A 62 -10.96 22.27 14.54
N ASP A 63 -11.96 22.56 15.36
CA ASP A 63 -12.76 21.53 16.05
C ASP A 63 -13.79 20.82 15.15
N LYS A 64 -13.96 21.26 13.90
CA LYS A 64 -14.93 20.65 12.97
C LYS A 64 -14.24 19.67 12.02
N PRO A 65 -14.63 18.38 11.99
CA PRO A 65 -14.12 17.44 11.02
C PRO A 65 -14.57 17.82 9.60
N ILE A 66 -13.77 17.45 8.61
CA ILE A 66 -14.16 17.50 7.20
C ILE A 66 -14.47 16.09 6.70
N GLU A 67 -15.46 15.96 5.85
CA GLU A 67 -15.79 14.69 5.20
C GLU A 67 -14.96 14.55 3.92
N VAL A 68 -14.29 13.41 3.77
CA VAL A 68 -13.50 13.08 2.57
C VAL A 68 -13.93 11.73 2.02
N LEU A 69 -14.01 11.64 0.69
CA LEU A 69 -14.18 10.37 0.01
C LEU A 69 -12.82 9.64 -0.02
N THR A 70 -12.80 8.40 0.40
CA THR A 70 -11.59 7.59 0.51
C THR A 70 -11.89 6.12 0.27
N PRO A 71 -10.93 5.32 -0.22
CA PRO A 71 -11.05 3.88 -0.19
C PRO A 71 -11.35 3.38 1.22
N ARG A 72 -12.01 2.22 1.30
CA ARG A 72 -12.25 1.52 2.55
C ARG A 72 -10.94 1.23 3.29
N LYS A 73 -11.00 1.25 4.62
CA LYS A 73 -9.85 1.06 5.50
C LYS A 73 -9.09 -0.22 5.21
N GLU A 74 -9.77 -1.31 4.87
CA GLU A 74 -9.14 -2.59 4.55
C GLU A 74 -8.19 -2.50 3.34
N GLU A 75 -8.58 -1.75 2.31
CA GLU A 75 -7.72 -1.51 1.15
C GLU A 75 -6.53 -0.61 1.49
N LEU A 76 -6.75 0.44 2.28
CA LEU A 76 -5.70 1.35 2.73
C LEU A 76 -4.68 0.62 3.62
N PHE A 77 -5.16 -0.23 4.53
CA PHE A 77 -4.35 -1.02 5.45
C PHE A 77 -3.54 -2.05 4.67
N ALA A 78 -4.14 -2.78 3.73
CA ALA A 78 -3.42 -3.71 2.86
C ALA A 78 -2.26 -3.03 2.12
N GLY A 79 -2.50 -1.84 1.54
CA GLY A 79 -1.46 -1.05 0.89
C GLY A 79 -0.31 -0.67 1.84
N LYS A 80 -0.64 -0.19 3.05
CA LYS A 80 0.35 0.13 4.09
C LYS A 80 1.17 -1.08 4.50
N LEU A 81 0.52 -2.22 4.73
CA LEU A 81 1.18 -3.45 5.19
C LEU A 81 2.15 -3.98 4.13
N ILE A 82 1.74 -4.08 2.86
CA ILE A 82 2.61 -4.58 1.79
C ILE A 82 3.82 -3.66 1.57
N VAL A 83 3.60 -2.34 1.51
CA VAL A 83 4.71 -1.37 1.42
C VAL A 83 5.62 -1.46 2.64
N GLY A 84 5.04 -1.60 3.83
CA GLY A 84 5.78 -1.71 5.08
C GLY A 84 6.62 -2.97 5.19
N VAL A 85 6.13 -4.12 4.71
CA VAL A 85 6.89 -5.37 4.62
C VAL A 85 8.09 -5.22 3.68
N GLY A 86 7.95 -4.47 2.60
CA GLY A 86 9.03 -4.18 1.67
C GLY A 86 10.10 -3.20 2.20
N ARG A 87 9.67 -2.11 2.86
CA ARG A 87 10.57 -1.03 3.32
C ARG A 87 11.14 -1.24 4.72
N ARG A 88 10.33 -1.76 5.64
CA ARG A 88 10.68 -2.09 7.03
C ARG A 88 11.19 -0.88 7.82
N THR A 89 10.48 0.24 7.77
CA THR A 89 10.84 1.43 8.55
C THR A 89 10.13 1.46 9.92
N PRO A 90 10.65 2.19 10.90
CA PRO A 90 10.00 2.39 12.21
C PRO A 90 8.55 2.89 12.11
N ARG A 91 8.25 3.75 11.12
CA ARG A 91 6.90 4.22 10.85
C ARG A 91 5.99 3.09 10.35
N ASP A 92 6.52 2.20 9.52
CA ASP A 92 5.74 1.07 9.02
C ASP A 92 5.41 0.09 10.15
N VAL A 93 6.33 -0.13 11.10
CA VAL A 93 6.05 -0.94 12.30
C VAL A 93 4.96 -0.29 13.14
N PHE A 94 5.07 1.01 13.38
CA PHE A 94 4.07 1.75 14.15
C PHE A 94 2.69 1.76 13.45
N ASP A 95 2.67 1.94 12.13
CA ASP A 95 1.44 1.90 11.33
C ASP A 95 0.80 0.52 11.41
N ALA A 96 1.57 -0.57 11.28
CA ALA A 96 1.07 -1.94 11.41
C ALA A 96 0.52 -2.23 12.82
N ALA A 97 1.22 -1.79 13.86
CA ALA A 97 0.73 -1.90 15.24
C ALA A 97 -0.56 -1.08 15.46
N THR A 98 -0.63 0.12 14.89
CA THR A 98 -1.83 0.97 14.97
C THR A 98 -3.00 0.30 14.27
N ILE A 99 -2.78 -0.27 13.07
CA ILE A 99 -3.80 -1.02 12.34
C ILE A 99 -4.33 -2.18 13.20
N SER A 100 -3.45 -2.89 13.93
CA SER A 100 -3.85 -4.02 14.78
C SER A 100 -4.82 -3.64 15.91
N ASP A 101 -4.85 -2.38 16.33
CA ASP A 101 -5.77 -1.87 17.37
C ASP A 101 -7.09 -1.35 16.78
N LEU A 102 -7.19 -1.20 15.46
CA LEU A 102 -8.38 -0.67 14.79
C LEU A 102 -9.37 -1.79 14.47
N GLU A 103 -10.65 -1.45 14.50
CA GLU A 103 -11.69 -2.34 13.99
C GLU A 103 -11.63 -2.37 12.46
N PHE A 104 -11.67 -3.56 11.85
CA PHE A 104 -11.76 -3.76 10.40
C PHE A 104 -12.33 -5.14 10.07
N ASP A 105 -12.76 -5.33 8.83
CA ASP A 105 -13.15 -6.65 8.32
C ASP A 105 -11.87 -7.47 8.00
N PRO A 106 -11.57 -8.53 8.78
CA PRO A 106 -10.35 -9.30 8.59
C PRO A 106 -10.35 -10.09 7.28
N THR A 107 -11.52 -10.50 6.78
CA THR A 107 -11.64 -11.20 5.50
C THR A 107 -11.30 -10.27 4.34
N LEU A 108 -11.83 -9.05 4.35
CA LEU A 108 -11.51 -8.06 3.31
C LEU A 108 -10.06 -7.58 3.40
N LEU A 109 -9.53 -7.35 4.62
CA LEU A 109 -8.12 -6.99 4.78
C LEU A 109 -7.21 -8.06 4.18
N LYS A 110 -7.47 -9.34 4.46
CA LYS A 110 -6.72 -10.46 3.92
C LYS A 110 -6.74 -10.48 2.38
N LYS A 111 -7.93 -10.44 1.78
CA LYS A 111 -8.08 -10.45 0.31
C LYS A 111 -7.39 -9.25 -0.35
N CYS A 112 -7.58 -8.06 0.20
CA CYS A 112 -6.88 -6.86 -0.27
C CYS A 112 -5.36 -6.99 -0.13
N THR A 113 -4.86 -7.60 0.95
CA THR A 113 -3.43 -7.81 1.18
C THR A 113 -2.84 -8.76 0.15
N VAL A 114 -3.53 -9.86 -0.18
CA VAL A 114 -3.11 -10.76 -1.27
C VAL A 114 -3.03 -10.00 -2.59
N LEU A 115 -4.09 -9.30 -2.99
CA LEU A 115 -4.12 -8.53 -4.24
C LEU A 115 -3.02 -7.46 -4.32
N LYS A 116 -2.82 -6.69 -3.24
CA LYS A 116 -1.74 -5.70 -3.18
C LYS A 116 -0.36 -6.38 -3.22
N GLY A 117 -0.21 -7.55 -2.59
CA GLY A 117 1.00 -8.37 -2.63
C GLY A 117 1.41 -8.75 -4.05
N LEU A 118 0.46 -9.19 -4.88
CA LEU A 118 0.70 -9.51 -6.29
C LEU A 118 1.31 -8.30 -7.04
N THR A 119 0.76 -7.10 -6.82
CA THR A 119 1.26 -5.86 -7.46
C THR A 119 2.56 -5.32 -6.86
N GLY A 120 2.81 -5.62 -5.58
CA GLY A 120 3.99 -5.15 -4.85
C GLY A 120 5.15 -6.14 -4.86
N GLU A 121 5.02 -7.24 -5.60
CA GLU A 121 5.98 -8.33 -5.66
C GLU A 121 6.28 -8.99 -4.29
N ILE A 122 5.32 -8.98 -3.37
CA ILE A 122 5.42 -9.63 -2.05
C ILE A 122 4.58 -10.92 -2.00
N ARG A 123 5.26 -12.07 -1.83
CA ARG A 123 4.65 -13.38 -1.58
C ARG A 123 4.21 -13.52 -0.12
N ILE A 124 2.98 -13.13 0.17
CA ILE A 124 2.45 -13.12 1.55
C ILE A 124 2.40 -14.52 2.18
N ASN A 125 2.21 -15.57 1.38
CA ASN A 125 2.21 -16.98 1.80
C ASN A 125 3.61 -17.47 2.26
N GLU A 126 4.68 -16.91 1.70
CA GLU A 126 6.08 -17.25 2.02
C GLU A 126 6.71 -16.32 3.06
N LEU A 127 6.02 -15.23 3.43
CA LEU A 127 6.51 -14.27 4.39
C LEU A 127 6.86 -14.96 5.73
N ASN A 128 8.00 -14.63 6.32
CA ASN A 128 8.28 -15.00 7.72
C ASN A 128 7.96 -13.77 8.60
N PRO A 129 6.79 -13.71 9.28
CA PRO A 129 6.37 -12.55 10.05
C PRO A 129 7.39 -12.14 11.11
N ASP A 130 7.98 -13.14 11.79
CA ASP A 130 8.92 -12.92 12.89
C ASP A 130 10.20 -12.21 12.45
N ARG A 131 10.56 -12.32 11.17
CA ARG A 131 11.76 -11.70 10.59
C ARG A 131 11.50 -10.37 9.88
N VAL A 132 10.24 -9.98 9.66
CA VAL A 132 9.93 -8.78 8.86
C VAL A 132 10.46 -7.52 9.54
N PHE A 133 10.20 -7.41 10.83
CA PHE A 133 10.55 -6.21 11.60
C PHE A 133 11.68 -6.43 12.59
N GLU A 134 12.21 -7.65 12.72
CA GLU A 134 13.24 -8.05 13.70
C GLU A 134 14.38 -7.02 13.81
N THR A 135 14.94 -6.60 12.67
CA THR A 135 16.10 -5.70 12.60
C THR A 135 15.75 -4.21 12.63
N VAL A 136 14.46 -3.85 12.76
CA VAL A 136 14.02 -2.45 12.77
C VAL A 136 14.25 -1.85 14.15
N ASP A 137 15.08 -0.81 14.20
CA ASP A 137 15.39 0.00 15.38
C ASP A 137 14.28 1.04 15.62
N ILE A 138 13.20 0.60 16.27
CA ILE A 138 11.99 1.41 16.40
C ILE A 138 12.12 2.49 17.48
N ASP A 139 12.85 2.22 18.55
CA ASP A 139 13.06 3.09 19.71
C ASP A 139 13.79 4.39 19.33
N THR A 140 14.90 4.31 18.61
CA THR A 140 15.75 5.48 18.29
C THR A 140 15.11 6.39 17.24
N ALA A 141 14.46 5.80 16.23
CA ALA A 141 13.98 6.55 15.07
C ALA A 141 12.54 7.02 15.21
N LEU A 142 11.68 6.28 15.92
CA LEU A 142 10.30 6.70 16.17
C LEU A 142 10.21 7.70 17.32
N SER A 143 11.11 7.63 18.31
CA SER A 143 11.11 8.57 19.45
C SER A 143 11.23 10.04 19.02
N ASN A 144 11.98 10.31 17.95
CA ASN A 144 12.11 11.65 17.36
C ASN A 144 10.82 12.16 16.68
N LEU A 145 9.87 11.27 16.38
CA LEU A 145 8.61 11.58 15.71
C LEU A 145 7.42 11.68 16.69
N LEU A 146 7.58 11.14 17.90
CA LEU A 146 6.53 11.09 18.92
C LEU A 146 6.60 12.32 19.83
N ARG A 147 5.46 12.66 20.44
CA ARG A 147 5.44 13.72 21.46
C ARG A 147 6.15 13.22 22.71
N ARG A 148 6.87 14.12 23.39
CA ARG A 148 7.70 13.76 24.56
C ARG A 148 6.92 13.08 25.68
N ASP A 149 5.67 13.49 25.91
CA ASP A 149 4.75 12.93 26.90
C ASP A 149 4.33 11.48 26.58
N LEU A 150 4.37 11.08 25.32
CA LEU A 150 4.08 9.70 24.92
C LEU A 150 5.29 8.78 25.13
N LEU A 151 6.52 9.29 25.01
CA LEU A 151 7.75 8.48 25.08
C LEU A 151 7.88 7.71 26.38
N ASP A 152 7.51 8.33 27.51
CA ASP A 152 7.63 7.74 28.83
C ASP A 152 6.62 6.59 29.07
N THR A 153 5.64 6.44 28.18
CA THR A 153 4.55 5.45 28.29
C THR A 153 4.61 4.37 27.21
N ILE A 154 5.51 4.52 26.22
CA ILE A 154 5.55 3.65 25.06
C ILE A 154 6.41 2.42 25.32
N ASP A 155 5.78 1.27 25.12
CA ASP A 155 6.44 -0.03 25.06
C ASP A 155 6.71 -0.39 23.59
N PHE A 156 7.95 -0.15 23.15
CA PHE A 156 8.39 -0.40 21.78
C PHE A 156 8.39 -1.89 21.42
N GLU A 157 8.70 -2.77 22.37
CA GLU A 157 8.65 -4.21 22.16
C GLU A 157 7.21 -4.67 21.95
N ARG A 158 6.26 -4.13 22.71
CA ARG A 158 4.83 -4.39 22.49
C ARG A 158 4.31 -3.85 21.16
N ILE A 159 4.81 -2.70 20.69
CA ILE A 159 4.48 -2.19 19.35
C ILE A 159 4.96 -3.18 18.28
N LYS A 160 6.22 -3.62 18.38
CA LYS A 160 6.81 -4.58 17.45
C LYS A 160 6.07 -5.92 17.47
N ALA A 161 5.77 -6.44 18.65
CA ALA A 161 5.00 -7.66 18.83
C ALA A 161 3.63 -7.59 18.15
N ARG A 162 2.86 -6.51 18.38
CA ARG A 162 1.55 -6.33 17.74
C ARG A 162 1.62 -6.25 16.22
N ALA A 163 2.61 -5.54 15.68
CA ALA A 163 2.84 -5.48 14.24
C ALA A 163 3.15 -6.87 13.66
N THR A 164 4.02 -7.63 14.32
CA THR A 164 4.37 -9.01 13.95
C THR A 164 3.16 -9.93 14.05
N ASP A 165 2.36 -9.82 15.11
CA ASP A 165 1.15 -10.62 15.34
C ASP A 165 0.11 -10.38 14.25
N LEU A 166 -0.09 -9.13 13.84
CA LEU A 166 -0.99 -8.80 12.72
C LEU A 166 -0.54 -9.51 11.43
N LEU A 167 0.74 -9.44 11.08
CA LEU A 167 1.28 -10.13 9.90
C LEU A 167 1.16 -11.65 10.02
N ARG A 168 1.40 -12.20 11.21
CA ARG A 168 1.27 -13.64 11.48
C ARG A 168 -0.17 -14.10 11.31
N ASN A 169 -1.13 -13.37 11.87
CA ASN A 169 -2.55 -13.67 11.75
C ASN A 169 -3.00 -13.60 10.29
N LEU A 170 -2.57 -12.57 9.55
CA LEU A 170 -2.86 -12.46 8.12
C LEU A 170 -2.35 -13.67 7.34
N LYS A 171 -1.06 -14.02 7.50
CA LYS A 171 -0.47 -15.19 6.83
C LYS A 171 -1.18 -16.49 7.19
N ASN A 172 -1.47 -16.71 8.47
CA ASN A 172 -2.09 -17.95 8.94
C ASN A 172 -3.56 -18.08 8.54
N SER A 173 -4.22 -16.97 8.20
CA SER A 173 -5.62 -16.93 7.78
C SER A 173 -5.84 -17.15 6.27
N LEU A 174 -4.75 -17.29 5.51
CA LEU A 174 -4.81 -17.56 4.07
C LEU A 174 -5.44 -18.93 3.81
N THR A 175 -6.38 -18.97 2.87
CA THR A 175 -6.97 -20.24 2.44
C THR A 175 -6.10 -20.92 1.37
N PRO A 176 -6.27 -22.23 1.14
CA PRO A 176 -5.57 -22.93 0.06
C PRO A 176 -5.81 -22.28 -1.31
N GLU A 177 -7.01 -21.78 -1.57
CA GLU A 177 -7.35 -21.09 -2.82
C GLU A 177 -6.57 -19.78 -2.98
N GLU A 178 -6.48 -18.98 -1.92
CA GLU A 178 -5.72 -17.72 -1.93
C GLU A 178 -4.21 -17.97 -2.09
N ILE A 179 -3.68 -19.01 -1.44
CA ILE A 179 -2.29 -19.44 -1.61
C ILE A 179 -2.03 -19.86 -3.07
N SER A 180 -2.92 -20.67 -3.64
CA SER A 180 -2.79 -21.14 -5.03
C SER A 180 -2.79 -19.98 -6.03
N VAL A 181 -3.57 -18.93 -5.80
CA VAL A 181 -3.53 -17.73 -6.66
C VAL A 181 -2.17 -17.05 -6.61
N VAL A 182 -1.56 -16.93 -5.43
CA VAL A 182 -0.21 -16.36 -5.30
C VAL A 182 0.78 -17.24 -6.05
N GLU A 183 0.81 -18.55 -5.80
CA GLU A 183 1.75 -19.47 -6.44
C GLU A 183 1.65 -19.42 -7.97
N LYS A 184 0.43 -19.55 -8.53
CA LYS A 184 0.21 -19.47 -9.98
C LYS A 184 0.69 -18.15 -10.58
N PHE A 185 0.40 -17.02 -9.92
CA PHE A 185 0.85 -15.71 -10.41
C PHE A 185 2.37 -15.63 -10.54
N TYR A 186 3.10 -16.19 -9.58
CA TYR A 186 4.56 -16.11 -9.57
C TYR A 186 5.25 -17.21 -10.38
N GLU A 187 4.64 -18.39 -10.52
CA GLU A 187 5.24 -19.55 -11.19
C GLU A 187 4.83 -19.65 -12.67
N GLU A 188 3.57 -19.38 -12.98
CA GLU A 188 3.00 -19.57 -14.32
C GLU A 188 2.87 -18.23 -15.09
N GLY A 189 3.15 -17.10 -14.43
CA GLY A 189 3.13 -15.77 -15.04
C GLY A 189 1.72 -15.23 -15.34
N GLY A 190 0.68 -16.01 -15.05
CA GLY A 190 -0.72 -15.62 -15.11
C GLY A 190 -1.37 -15.70 -13.74
N SER A 191 -2.18 -14.70 -13.39
CA SER A 191 -3.15 -14.83 -12.30
C SER A 191 -4.55 -14.95 -12.89
N ASP A 192 -5.28 -15.98 -12.46
CA ASP A 192 -6.73 -15.89 -12.34
C ASP A 192 -7.04 -15.50 -10.88
N PRO A 193 -7.27 -14.21 -10.60
CA PRO A 193 -7.60 -13.75 -9.27
C PRO A 193 -9.08 -14.02 -8.89
N GLY A 194 -9.86 -14.69 -9.76
CA GLY A 194 -11.24 -15.11 -9.52
C GLY A 194 -11.51 -15.78 -8.16
N PRO A 195 -10.61 -16.63 -7.61
CA PRO A 195 -10.80 -17.20 -6.28
C PRO A 195 -10.73 -16.18 -5.13
N ILE A 196 -10.06 -15.04 -5.34
CA ILE A 196 -10.00 -13.93 -4.38
C ILE A 196 -11.18 -12.98 -4.62
N PHE A 197 -11.50 -12.75 -5.89
CA PHE A 197 -12.53 -11.82 -6.32
C PHE A 197 -13.94 -12.32 -6.02
N THR A 198 -14.68 -11.48 -5.30
CA THR A 198 -16.12 -11.61 -5.12
C THR A 198 -16.75 -10.36 -5.68
N GLU A 199 -17.59 -10.47 -6.72
CA GLU A 199 -18.28 -9.33 -7.36
C GLU A 199 -19.08 -8.46 -6.38
N LYS A 200 -19.44 -9.05 -5.24
CA LYS A 200 -20.07 -8.35 -4.12
C LYS A 200 -19.14 -7.31 -3.49
N ASP A 201 -17.87 -7.65 -3.28
CA ASP A 201 -16.94 -6.87 -2.46
C ASP A 201 -15.94 -6.08 -3.31
N PHE A 202 -15.63 -6.57 -4.51
CA PHE A 202 -14.60 -6.03 -5.39
C PHE A 202 -15.19 -5.38 -6.65
N HIS A 203 -14.45 -4.42 -7.19
CA HIS A 203 -14.85 -3.70 -8.39
C HIS A 203 -14.76 -4.61 -9.63
N GLU A 204 -15.81 -4.67 -10.45
CA GLU A 204 -15.90 -5.55 -11.63
C GLU A 204 -14.76 -5.34 -12.65
N GLU A 205 -14.33 -4.08 -12.81
CA GLU A 205 -13.22 -3.71 -13.69
C GLU A 205 -11.83 -4.17 -13.21
N LEU A 206 -11.71 -4.75 -12.01
CA LEU A 206 -10.42 -5.30 -11.56
C LEU A 206 -9.96 -6.44 -12.43
N GLU A 207 -10.90 -7.24 -12.95
CA GLU A 207 -10.63 -8.33 -13.90
C GLU A 207 -9.97 -7.84 -15.20
N LYS A 208 -10.08 -6.54 -15.50
CA LYS A 208 -9.53 -5.91 -16.70
C LYS A 208 -8.31 -5.05 -16.37
N HIS A 209 -7.92 -4.97 -15.10
CA HIS A 209 -6.88 -4.05 -14.66
C HIS A 209 -5.49 -4.60 -15.03
N PRO A 210 -4.67 -3.85 -15.78
CA PRO A 210 -3.42 -4.37 -16.33
C PRO A 210 -2.44 -4.82 -15.23
N ALA A 211 -2.44 -4.20 -14.04
CA ALA A 211 -1.57 -4.63 -12.94
C ALA A 211 -1.92 -6.01 -12.33
N HIS A 212 -3.10 -6.56 -12.62
CA HIS A 212 -3.56 -7.87 -12.13
C HIS A 212 -3.63 -8.94 -13.22
N PHE A 213 -3.42 -8.56 -14.50
CA PHE A 213 -3.56 -9.44 -15.66
C PHE A 213 -2.45 -9.28 -16.70
N SER A 214 -1.47 -8.41 -16.47
CA SER A 214 -0.28 -8.36 -17.32
C SER A 214 0.54 -9.61 -17.08
N GLU A 215 0.71 -10.44 -18.11
CA GLU A 215 1.82 -11.37 -18.22
C GLU A 215 3.10 -10.65 -17.78
N ARG A 216 3.84 -11.21 -16.83
CA ARG A 216 5.18 -10.67 -16.54
C ARG A 216 5.95 -10.67 -17.87
N PRO A 217 6.60 -9.56 -18.27
CA PRO A 217 7.58 -9.66 -19.35
C PRO A 217 8.58 -10.74 -18.91
N ASN A 218 8.74 -11.76 -19.76
CA ASN A 218 9.61 -12.92 -19.55
C ASN A 218 10.86 -12.52 -18.75
N ASN A 219 11.11 -13.29 -17.68
CA ASN A 219 12.35 -13.30 -16.91
C ASN A 219 13.52 -13.02 -17.87
N PRO A 220 14.19 -11.85 -17.83
CA PRO A 220 15.37 -11.67 -18.66
C PRO A 220 16.37 -12.70 -18.16
N GLU A 221 16.79 -13.59 -19.07
CA GLU A 221 17.85 -14.56 -18.81
C GLU A 221 18.96 -13.83 -18.04
N ILE A 222 19.21 -14.26 -16.80
CA ILE A 222 20.38 -13.81 -16.05
C ILE A 222 21.56 -14.29 -16.90
N PRO A 223 22.37 -13.40 -17.49
CA PRO A 223 23.53 -13.83 -18.24
C PRO A 223 24.45 -14.55 -17.26
N SER A 224 24.74 -15.82 -17.55
CA SER A 224 25.77 -16.57 -16.86
C SER A 224 27.13 -16.01 -17.29
N GLU A 225 27.70 -15.12 -16.48
CA GLU A 225 29.15 -14.88 -16.41
C GLU A 225 29.60 -14.85 -14.95
#